data_AF-A0A5J9VHJ4-F1
#
_entry.id   AF-A0A5J9VHJ4-F1
#
_cell.length_a   1.000
_cell.length_b   1.000
_cell.length_c   1.000
_cell.angle_alpha   90.00
_cell.angle_beta   90.00
_cell.angle_gamma   90.00
#
_symmetry.space_group_name_H-M   'P 1'
#
loop_
_entity.id
_entity.type
_entity.pdbx_description
1 polymer ?
#
loop_
_entity_poly.entity_id
_entity_poly.type
_entity_poly.pdbx_seq_one_letter_code
_entity_poly.pdbx_strand_id
1 'polypeptide(L)'
;MAHSSWLTACSPWSAFATLAALTTGLLVLSYVSSAFLGRPGYEYDDPYSPDVSSSASLVPRRGAGSPPVFAYYITGGREDSVRVTRLLKAVYHPRNRYLLHLDAGAGAYERARLAGYVRSEQAFLEYGNVHVVGKGDPVDVRGASSVAAVLRGAAILMRVGGAEWDWLVTLGAADYPLVTQDDLLHAFSYVPKDLNFIEHKPDSETHHVVVLDQNLLQNTNAEISFSSGHREKPDAFELFKGSRWTILSRSFVEHCVAAPDNLARTLLMYFSNTLDPADFYFQTIAANSARFKNSTVNHSVRFVVPPPGVDPRFWYDAMVNGGAAFAGGFGDDDALLQRIDEEVLRRPLDGVTPGEWCKGPDGEEGECSVGGDINAVRQGAAGRRLASLVAGLVGTAPCEGCNSVGAPVSPSSP
;
A
#
# COMPACT_ATOMS: atom_id res chain seq x y z
N MET A 1 37.20 87.15 -7.16
CA MET A 1 37.12 85.74 -7.57
C MET A 1 37.09 84.89 -6.32
N ALA A 2 35.99 84.19 -6.06
CA ALA A 2 35.94 83.02 -5.16
C ALA A 2 34.64 82.27 -5.45
N HIS A 3 34.78 81.11 -6.09
CA HIS A 3 33.71 80.14 -6.31
C HIS A 3 33.39 79.41 -5.00
N SER A 4 32.12 79.25 -4.67
CA SER A 4 31.66 78.27 -3.68
C SER A 4 30.89 77.18 -4.41
N SER A 5 31.41 75.94 -4.32
CA SER A 5 30.78 74.71 -4.80
C SER A 5 30.12 74.02 -3.60
N TRP A 6 28.83 73.72 -3.71
CA TRP A 6 28.08 72.95 -2.73
C TRP A 6 28.19 71.46 -3.07
N LEU A 7 28.91 70.70 -2.26
CA LEU A 7 28.91 69.24 -2.31
C LEU A 7 27.77 68.71 -1.45
N THR A 8 26.73 68.18 -2.10
CA THR A 8 25.68 67.38 -1.47
C THR A 8 26.22 65.99 -1.12
N ALA A 9 26.27 65.67 0.17
CA ALA A 9 26.62 64.35 0.67
C ALA A 9 25.44 63.37 0.47
N CYS A 10 25.61 62.34 -0.37
CA CYS A 10 24.70 61.20 -0.43
C CYS A 10 24.97 60.28 0.76
N SER A 11 23.99 60.09 1.65
CA SER A 11 24.09 59.16 2.77
C SER A 11 24.05 57.70 2.27
N PRO A 12 24.88 56.79 2.78
CA PRO A 12 24.88 55.38 2.35
C PRO A 12 23.57 54.64 2.66
N TRP A 13 22.75 55.14 3.58
CA TRP A 13 21.48 54.51 3.98
C TRP A 13 20.39 54.58 2.90
N SER A 14 20.41 55.60 2.05
CA SER A 14 19.45 55.68 0.93
C SER A 14 19.71 54.63 -0.14
N ALA A 15 20.97 54.23 -0.33
CA ALA A 15 21.33 53.15 -1.27
C ALA A 15 20.94 51.77 -0.75
N PHE A 16 21.02 51.52 0.56
CA PHE A 16 20.54 50.26 1.15
C PHE A 16 19.01 50.16 1.15
N ALA A 17 18.31 51.28 1.37
CA ALA A 17 16.85 51.30 1.32
C ALA A 17 16.31 51.01 -0.10
N THR A 18 16.95 51.54 -1.15
CA THR A 18 16.55 51.25 -2.54
C THR A 18 16.82 49.80 -2.93
N LEU A 19 17.93 49.22 -2.46
CA LEU A 19 18.26 47.81 -2.74
C LEU A 19 17.30 46.85 -2.01
N ALA A 20 16.91 47.17 -0.77
CA ALA A 20 15.93 46.41 -0.01
C ALA A 20 14.52 46.50 -0.65
N ALA A 21 14.13 47.66 -1.16
CA ALA A 21 12.87 47.84 -1.88
C ALA A 21 12.84 47.06 -3.22
N LEU A 22 13.95 47.03 -3.94
CA LEU A 22 14.06 46.27 -5.20
C LEU A 22 14.00 44.75 -4.98
N THR A 23 14.68 44.24 -3.94
CA THR A 23 14.68 42.80 -3.63
C THR A 23 13.33 42.31 -3.11
N THR A 24 12.66 43.11 -2.27
CA THR A 24 11.28 42.81 -1.83
C THR A 24 10.29 42.92 -2.98
N GLY A 25 10.42 43.90 -3.86
CA GLY A 25 9.60 44.02 -5.08
C GLY A 25 9.74 42.81 -6.01
N LEU A 26 10.97 42.32 -6.23
CA LEU A 26 11.23 41.13 -7.06
C LEU A 26 10.65 39.84 -6.43
N LEU A 27 10.69 39.70 -5.11
CA LEU A 27 10.07 38.57 -4.39
C LEU A 27 8.54 38.62 -4.43
N VAL A 28 7.94 39.81 -4.37
CA VAL A 28 6.49 39.96 -4.53
C VAL A 28 6.06 39.67 -5.97
N LEU A 29 6.82 40.14 -6.97
CA LEU A 29 6.55 39.84 -8.38
C LEU A 29 6.71 38.34 -8.70
N SER A 30 7.68 37.64 -8.10
CA SER A 30 7.83 36.19 -8.30
C SER A 30 6.70 35.40 -7.62
N TYR A 31 6.24 35.84 -6.46
CA TYR A 31 5.08 35.25 -5.76
C TYR A 31 3.78 35.49 -6.52
N VAL A 32 3.59 36.70 -7.07
CA VAL A 32 2.41 37.05 -7.86
C VAL A 32 2.41 36.29 -9.19
N SER A 33 3.55 36.16 -9.89
CA SER A 33 3.64 35.32 -11.10
C SER A 33 3.38 33.84 -10.85
N SER A 34 3.79 33.29 -9.70
CA SER A 34 3.49 31.90 -9.34
C SER A 34 2.03 31.71 -8.88
N ALA A 35 1.38 32.74 -8.32
CA ALA A 35 -0.05 32.73 -8.04
C ALA A 35 -0.92 32.88 -9.30
N PHE A 36 -0.47 33.61 -10.33
CA PHE A 36 -1.17 33.75 -11.60
C PHE A 36 -1.01 32.55 -12.55
N LEU A 37 0.09 31.78 -12.43
CA LEU A 37 0.24 30.49 -13.12
C LEU A 37 -0.50 29.32 -12.44
N GLY A 38 -1.15 29.57 -11.29
CA GLY A 38 -1.89 28.59 -10.50
C GLY A 38 -3.42 28.55 -10.71
N ARG A 39 -3.96 29.22 -11.74
CA ARG A 39 -5.38 29.13 -12.11
C ARG A 39 -5.53 28.40 -13.46
N PRO A 40 -6.20 27.24 -13.55
CA PRO A 40 -6.68 26.74 -14.82
C PRO A 40 -7.91 27.57 -15.21
N GLY A 41 -7.68 28.66 -15.94
CA GLY A 41 -8.72 29.44 -16.59
C GLY A 41 -8.80 29.08 -18.07
N TYR A 42 -9.41 27.93 -18.37
CA TYR A 42 -10.02 27.69 -19.67
C TYR A 42 -11.43 27.19 -19.40
N GLU A 43 -12.34 28.16 -19.25
CA GLU A 43 -13.77 27.95 -19.35
C GLU A 43 -14.07 27.80 -20.85
N TYR A 44 -14.07 26.55 -21.30
CA TYR A 44 -14.67 26.16 -22.55
C TYR A 44 -16.12 25.83 -22.22
N ASP A 45 -17.07 26.65 -22.69
CA ASP A 45 -18.49 26.31 -22.70
C ASP A 45 -18.67 25.09 -23.61
N ASP A 46 -18.59 23.89 -23.02
CA ASP A 46 -18.92 22.64 -23.68
C ASP A 46 -20.44 22.42 -23.57
N PRO A 47 -21.20 22.35 -24.68
CA PRO A 47 -22.62 22.03 -24.63
C PRO A 47 -22.91 20.56 -24.29
N TYR A 48 -21.89 19.75 -23.97
CA TYR A 48 -22.07 18.35 -23.60
C TYR A 48 -21.79 18.13 -22.11
N SER A 49 -22.82 18.30 -21.27
CA SER A 49 -22.78 17.73 -19.92
C SER A 49 -22.67 16.20 -20.03
N PRO A 50 -21.57 15.56 -19.60
CA PRO A 50 -21.60 14.12 -19.42
C PRO A 50 -22.53 13.84 -18.25
N ASP A 51 -23.45 12.89 -18.46
CA ASP A 51 -24.45 12.47 -17.50
C ASP A 51 -23.91 12.43 -16.06
N VAL A 52 -24.66 13.02 -15.14
CA VAL A 52 -24.44 12.95 -13.67
C VAL A 52 -24.27 11.49 -13.17
N SER A 53 -24.68 10.51 -13.98
CA SER A 53 -24.48 9.08 -13.81
C SER A 53 -23.01 8.61 -13.83
N SER A 54 -22.08 9.27 -14.53
CA SER A 54 -20.66 8.82 -14.64
C SER A 54 -19.82 9.14 -13.39
N SER A 55 -20.21 10.14 -12.61
CA SER A 55 -19.47 10.50 -11.39
C SER A 55 -19.72 9.50 -10.25
N ALA A 56 -20.89 8.87 -10.21
CA ALA A 56 -21.27 7.92 -9.16
C ALA A 56 -20.54 6.58 -9.26
N SER A 57 -20.05 6.23 -10.46
CA SER A 57 -19.28 5.01 -10.72
C SER A 57 -17.78 5.16 -10.40
N LEU A 58 -17.29 6.39 -10.19
CA LEU A 58 -15.89 6.70 -9.84
C LEU A 58 -15.66 6.93 -8.33
N VAL A 59 -16.72 6.99 -7.54
CA VAL A 59 -16.63 7.16 -6.09
C VAL A 59 -16.87 5.82 -5.39
N PRO A 60 -15.98 5.39 -4.48
CA PRO A 60 -16.20 4.17 -3.72
C PRO A 60 -17.45 4.28 -2.83
N ARG A 61 -18.49 3.48 -3.14
CA ARG A 61 -19.68 3.31 -2.30
C ARG A 61 -19.28 2.73 -0.94
N ARG A 62 -19.94 3.18 0.13
CA ARG A 62 -19.68 2.74 1.50
C ARG A 62 -20.96 2.21 2.13
N GLY A 63 -20.79 1.30 3.10
CA GLY A 63 -21.88 0.69 3.85
C GLY A 63 -21.73 -0.82 3.93
N ALA A 64 -22.64 -1.47 4.65
CA ALA A 64 -22.69 -2.92 4.74
C ALA A 64 -22.89 -3.53 3.34
N GLY A 65 -22.12 -4.57 3.00
CA GLY A 65 -22.17 -5.23 1.69
C GLY A 65 -21.54 -4.45 0.53
N SER A 66 -21.05 -3.22 0.75
CA SER A 66 -20.24 -2.53 -0.25
C SER A 66 -18.80 -3.06 -0.23
N PRO A 67 -18.15 -3.25 -1.39
CA PRO A 67 -16.75 -3.66 -1.44
C PRO A 67 -15.86 -2.72 -0.63
N PRO A 68 -14.81 -3.21 0.03
CA PRO A 68 -13.91 -2.35 0.78
C PRO A 68 -12.97 -1.56 -0.13
N VAL A 69 -12.24 -0.63 0.43
CA VAL A 69 -11.12 0.05 -0.24
C VAL A 69 -9.82 -0.44 0.40
N PHE A 70 -8.97 -1.12 -0.37
CA PHE A 70 -7.64 -1.50 0.11
C PHE A 70 -6.63 -0.39 -0.19
N ALA A 71 -5.75 -0.14 0.77
CA ALA A 71 -4.53 0.61 0.58
C ALA A 71 -3.35 -0.37 0.51
N TYR A 72 -2.61 -0.32 -0.59
CA TYR A 72 -1.41 -1.12 -0.79
C TYR A 72 -0.17 -0.27 -0.57
N TYR A 73 0.71 -0.74 0.30
CA TYR A 73 2.08 -0.25 0.38
C TYR A 73 2.99 -1.29 -0.27
N ILE A 74 3.46 -0.98 -1.48
CA ILE A 74 4.28 -1.89 -2.30
C ILE A 74 5.73 -1.40 -2.25
N THR A 75 6.62 -2.24 -1.72
CA THR A 75 8.02 -1.90 -1.50
C THR A 75 8.97 -2.72 -2.36
N GLY A 76 10.04 -2.11 -2.82
CA GLY A 76 11.17 -2.78 -3.46
C GLY A 76 12.50 -2.10 -3.11
N GLY A 77 13.60 -2.77 -3.43
CA GLY A 77 14.94 -2.24 -3.29
C GLY A 77 15.59 -1.94 -4.63
N ARG A 78 16.90 -2.17 -4.68
CA ARG A 78 17.70 -2.08 -5.89
C ARG A 78 17.17 -3.04 -6.95
N GLU A 79 17.01 -2.55 -8.18
CA GLU A 79 16.62 -3.35 -9.37
C GLU A 79 15.20 -3.94 -9.33
N ASP A 80 14.40 -3.61 -8.31
CA ASP A 80 13.04 -4.13 -8.13
C ASP A 80 11.96 -3.34 -8.88
N SER A 81 12.29 -2.23 -9.55
CA SER A 81 11.28 -1.37 -10.21
C SER A 81 10.39 -2.12 -11.20
N VAL A 82 10.92 -3.09 -11.95
CA VAL A 82 10.16 -3.92 -12.90
C VAL A 82 9.21 -4.86 -12.14
N ARG A 83 9.70 -5.48 -11.06
CA ARG A 83 8.91 -6.39 -10.22
C ARG A 83 7.79 -5.67 -9.49
N VAL A 84 8.08 -4.51 -8.91
CA VAL A 84 7.08 -3.62 -8.29
C VAL A 84 6.03 -3.18 -9.32
N THR A 85 6.44 -2.90 -10.56
CA THR A 85 5.52 -2.56 -11.64
C THR A 85 4.61 -3.73 -12.01
N ARG A 86 5.18 -4.93 -12.20
CA ARG A 86 4.43 -6.16 -12.48
C ARG A 86 3.43 -6.47 -11.37
N LEU A 87 3.87 -6.37 -10.12
CA LEU A 87 3.02 -6.58 -8.94
C LEU A 87 1.89 -5.55 -8.90
N LEU A 88 2.18 -4.26 -9.09
CA LEU A 88 1.17 -3.21 -9.16
C LEU A 88 0.09 -3.56 -10.20
N LYS A 89 0.48 -3.93 -11.43
CA LYS A 89 -0.47 -4.35 -12.47
C LYS A 89 -1.33 -5.54 -12.02
N ALA A 90 -0.73 -6.51 -11.35
CA ALA A 90 -1.42 -7.70 -10.88
C ALA A 90 -2.46 -7.40 -9.78
N VAL A 91 -2.17 -6.42 -8.90
CA VAL A 91 -3.08 -6.02 -7.82
C VAL A 91 -3.89 -4.75 -8.12
N TYR A 92 -3.86 -4.22 -9.33
CA TYR A 92 -4.49 -2.95 -9.65
C TYR A 92 -6.01 -3.05 -9.73
N HIS A 93 -6.69 -2.09 -9.10
CA HIS A 93 -8.12 -1.85 -9.20
C HIS A 93 -8.36 -0.36 -8.89
N PRO A 94 -9.18 0.36 -9.68
CA PRO A 94 -9.37 1.81 -9.54
C PRO A 94 -9.94 2.25 -8.19
N ARG A 95 -10.70 1.35 -7.55
CA ARG A 95 -11.23 1.52 -6.18
C ARG A 95 -10.15 1.69 -5.11
N ASN A 96 -9.03 0.98 -5.26
CA ASN A 96 -8.01 0.87 -4.23
C ASN A 96 -7.05 2.06 -4.27
N ARG A 97 -6.11 2.10 -3.32
CA ARG A 97 -5.06 3.10 -3.19
C ARG A 97 -3.70 2.43 -3.18
N TYR A 98 -2.73 3.02 -3.85
CA TYR A 98 -1.40 2.42 -4.00
C TYR A 98 -0.33 3.45 -3.64
N LEU A 99 0.60 3.04 -2.78
CA LEU A 99 1.83 3.77 -2.50
C LEU A 99 3.01 2.87 -2.81
N LEU A 100 3.76 3.24 -3.85
CA LEU A 100 4.97 2.56 -4.25
C LEU A 100 6.17 3.22 -3.59
N HIS A 101 7.08 2.41 -3.07
CA HIS A 101 8.31 2.87 -2.44
C HIS A 101 9.46 1.99 -2.87
N LEU A 102 10.50 2.63 -3.42
CA LEU A 102 11.80 1.98 -3.57
C LEU A 102 12.73 2.58 -2.52
N ASP A 103 13.41 1.71 -1.78
CA ASP A 103 14.28 2.08 -0.67
C ASP A 103 15.52 2.89 -1.12
N ALA A 104 16.41 3.21 -0.17
CA ALA A 104 17.63 3.97 -0.47
C ALA A 104 18.67 3.16 -1.29
N GLY A 105 18.51 1.84 -1.41
CA GLY A 105 19.32 0.98 -2.28
C GLY A 105 18.98 1.16 -3.77
N ALA A 106 17.75 1.57 -4.10
CA ALA A 106 17.40 1.93 -5.47
C ALA A 106 18.07 3.24 -5.91
N GLY A 107 18.48 3.31 -7.18
CA GLY A 107 19.06 4.52 -7.75
C GLY A 107 18.04 5.65 -7.90
N ALA A 108 18.50 6.91 -7.91
CA ALA A 108 17.61 8.05 -8.18
C ALA A 108 16.94 7.95 -9.56
N TYR A 109 17.67 7.46 -10.56
CA TYR A 109 17.15 7.19 -11.90
C TYR A 109 16.05 6.12 -11.89
N GLU A 110 16.23 5.05 -11.10
CA GLU A 110 15.24 3.99 -11.00
C GLU A 110 13.94 4.46 -10.35
N ARG A 111 14.03 5.24 -9.26
CA ARG A 111 12.86 5.89 -8.65
C ARG A 111 12.16 6.84 -9.62
N ALA A 112 12.93 7.65 -10.35
CA ALA A 112 12.39 8.57 -11.35
C ALA A 112 11.70 7.81 -12.50
N ARG A 113 12.27 6.68 -12.94
CA ARG A 113 11.69 5.80 -13.96
C ARG A 113 10.36 5.20 -13.49
N LEU A 114 10.29 4.66 -12.28
CA LEU A 114 9.05 4.14 -11.71
C LEU A 114 7.98 5.24 -11.65
N ALA A 115 8.34 6.43 -11.20
CA ALA A 115 7.42 7.57 -11.16
C ALA A 115 6.99 8.04 -12.56
N GLY A 116 7.89 8.01 -13.54
CA GLY A 116 7.60 8.32 -14.95
C GLY A 116 6.63 7.31 -15.55
N TYR A 117 6.85 6.03 -15.27
CA TYR A 117 5.99 4.93 -15.71
C TYR A 117 4.56 5.05 -15.13
N VAL A 118 4.42 5.32 -13.83
CA VAL A 118 3.09 5.55 -13.23
C VAL A 118 2.35 6.72 -13.89
N ARG A 119 3.08 7.74 -14.35
CA ARG A 119 2.53 8.89 -15.06
C ARG A 119 2.33 8.67 -16.56
N SER A 120 2.68 7.51 -17.12
CA SER A 120 2.43 7.18 -18.53
C SER A 120 1.27 6.21 -18.71
N GLU A 121 0.91 5.45 -17.68
CA GLU A 121 -0.18 4.50 -17.72
C GLU A 121 -1.54 5.20 -17.59
N GLN A 122 -2.38 5.06 -18.62
CA GLN A 122 -3.65 5.79 -18.74
C GLN A 122 -4.57 5.54 -17.53
N ALA A 123 -4.75 4.27 -17.13
CA ALA A 123 -5.59 3.94 -15.99
C ALA A 123 -5.09 4.62 -14.69
N PHE A 124 -3.79 4.64 -14.45
CA PHE A 124 -3.24 5.20 -13.21
C PHE A 124 -3.37 6.72 -13.18
N LEU A 125 -3.24 7.37 -14.34
CA LEU A 125 -3.48 8.81 -14.51
C LEU A 125 -4.94 9.18 -14.29
N GLU A 126 -5.87 8.45 -14.92
CA GLU A 126 -7.29 8.79 -14.92
C GLU A 126 -7.92 8.64 -13.53
N TYR A 127 -7.61 7.55 -12.82
CA TYR A 127 -8.13 7.33 -11.46
C TYR A 127 -7.29 8.01 -10.37
N GLY A 128 -6.06 8.42 -10.68
CA GLY A 128 -5.20 9.19 -9.77
C GLY A 128 -4.91 8.51 -8.42
N ASN A 129 -4.96 7.18 -8.37
CA ASN A 129 -4.94 6.39 -7.14
C ASN A 129 -3.59 5.67 -6.88
N VAL A 130 -2.56 5.95 -7.69
CA VAL A 130 -1.21 5.42 -7.56
C VAL A 130 -0.22 6.54 -7.28
N HIS A 131 0.51 6.42 -6.17
CA HIS A 131 1.52 7.39 -5.75
C HIS A 131 2.89 6.73 -5.59
N VAL A 132 3.96 7.47 -5.84
CA VAL A 132 5.34 7.01 -5.68
C VAL A 132 6.05 7.89 -4.67
N VAL A 133 6.67 7.28 -3.67
CA VAL A 133 7.52 7.98 -2.71
C VAL A 133 8.82 8.40 -3.39
N GLY A 134 9.04 9.71 -3.53
CA GLY A 134 10.22 10.22 -4.25
C GLY A 134 11.56 9.98 -3.53
N LYS A 135 11.56 10.02 -2.19
CA LYS A 135 12.75 9.78 -1.37
C LYS A 135 12.71 8.36 -0.79
N GLY A 136 13.64 7.52 -1.22
CA GLY A 136 13.84 6.19 -0.65
C GLY A 136 14.31 6.29 0.80
N ASP A 137 13.75 5.44 1.65
CA ASP A 137 14.16 5.32 3.04
C ASP A 137 15.25 4.25 3.13
N PRO A 138 16.30 4.43 3.93
CA PRO A 138 17.25 3.37 4.22
C PRO A 138 16.57 2.25 5.00
N VAL A 139 16.72 1.01 4.55
CA VAL A 139 16.06 -0.15 5.16
C VAL A 139 16.99 -1.37 5.14
N ASP A 140 17.04 -2.08 6.27
CA ASP A 140 17.36 -3.52 6.34
C ASP A 140 16.12 -4.24 6.85
N VAL A 141 15.69 -5.30 6.15
CA VAL A 141 14.48 -6.06 6.47
C VAL A 141 14.51 -6.69 7.87
N ARG A 142 15.71 -6.95 8.39
CA ARG A 142 15.93 -7.54 9.73
C ARG A 142 15.96 -6.48 10.84
N GLY A 143 15.98 -5.20 10.48
CA GLY A 143 16.13 -4.08 11.40
C GLY A 143 14.83 -3.30 11.63
N ALA A 144 14.84 -2.40 12.60
CA ALA A 144 13.72 -1.52 12.95
C ALA A 144 13.33 -0.52 11.86
N SER A 145 14.25 -0.22 10.95
CA SER A 145 14.02 0.58 9.75
C SER A 145 12.91 -0.01 8.87
N SER A 146 12.74 -1.34 8.84
CA SER A 146 11.62 -1.98 8.13
C SER A 146 10.25 -1.57 8.68
N VAL A 147 10.07 -1.59 10.00
CA VAL A 147 8.84 -1.16 10.68
C VAL A 147 8.63 0.34 10.50
N ALA A 148 9.70 1.13 10.63
CA ALA A 148 9.65 2.58 10.43
C ALA A 148 9.19 2.95 9.01
N ALA A 149 9.67 2.23 7.99
CA ALA A 149 9.26 2.42 6.60
C ALA A 149 7.77 2.12 6.40
N VAL A 150 7.25 1.02 6.95
CA VAL A 150 5.82 0.69 6.89
C VAL A 150 4.96 1.76 7.58
N LEU A 151 5.33 2.22 8.78
CA LEU A 151 4.59 3.26 9.49
C LEU A 151 4.63 4.61 8.75
N ARG A 152 5.77 4.94 8.12
CA ARG A 152 5.88 6.13 7.26
C ARG A 152 4.97 6.01 6.04
N GLY A 153 4.98 4.87 5.36
CA GLY A 153 4.11 4.59 4.21
C GLY A 153 2.63 4.71 4.59
N ALA A 154 2.24 4.11 5.71
CA ALA A 154 0.90 4.24 6.29
C ALA A 154 0.53 5.70 6.59
N ALA A 155 1.43 6.48 7.20
CA ALA A 155 1.20 7.89 7.48
C ALA A 155 1.00 8.74 6.20
N ILE A 156 1.69 8.39 5.11
CA ILE A 156 1.49 9.01 3.79
C ILE A 156 0.12 8.62 3.23
N LEU A 157 -0.23 7.33 3.23
CA LEU A 157 -1.51 6.81 2.74
C LEU A 157 -2.73 7.36 3.51
N MET A 158 -2.56 7.79 4.77
CA MET A 158 -3.62 8.47 5.51
C MET A 158 -3.84 9.93 5.08
N ARG A 159 -2.82 10.56 4.47
CA ARG A 159 -2.88 11.97 4.02
C ARG A 159 -3.15 12.13 2.53
N VAL A 160 -2.70 11.17 1.73
CA VAL A 160 -2.76 11.20 0.27
C VAL A 160 -3.92 10.33 -0.22
N GLY A 161 -4.63 10.76 -1.27
CA GLY A 161 -5.60 9.92 -1.98
C GLY A 161 -7.08 10.11 -1.58
N GLY A 162 -7.39 11.13 -0.76
CA GLY A 162 -8.73 11.74 -0.55
C GLY A 162 -9.84 10.86 0.04
N ALA A 163 -9.73 9.54 -0.07
CA ALA A 163 -10.73 8.57 0.36
C ALA A 163 -10.21 7.76 1.55
N GLU A 164 -11.06 7.57 2.56
CA GLU A 164 -10.76 6.65 3.66
C GLU A 164 -10.70 5.22 3.15
N TRP A 165 -9.52 4.60 3.19
CA TRP A 165 -9.36 3.17 2.90
C TRP A 165 -9.71 2.34 4.15
N ASP A 166 -10.11 1.09 3.98
CA ASP A 166 -10.57 0.21 5.07
C ASP A 166 -9.42 -0.64 5.64
N TRP A 167 -8.57 -1.19 4.76
CA TRP A 167 -7.43 -2.04 5.15
C TRP A 167 -6.14 -1.64 4.45
N LEU A 168 -5.03 -1.71 5.17
CA LEU A 168 -3.67 -1.62 4.67
C LEU A 168 -3.11 -3.03 4.41
N VAL A 169 -2.59 -3.24 3.21
CA VAL A 169 -1.87 -4.45 2.80
C VAL A 169 -0.43 -4.06 2.44
N THR A 170 0.53 -4.70 3.07
CA THR A 170 1.97 -4.50 2.78
C THR A 170 2.48 -5.60 1.87
N LEU A 171 3.10 -5.25 0.74
CA LEU A 171 3.67 -6.20 -0.21
C LEU A 171 5.10 -5.80 -0.58
N GLY A 172 6.01 -6.77 -0.65
CA GLY A 172 7.34 -6.62 -1.22
C GLY A 172 7.43 -7.02 -2.69
N ALA A 173 8.54 -6.71 -3.36
CA ALA A 173 8.79 -7.09 -4.76
C ALA A 173 8.84 -8.62 -4.99
N ALA A 174 8.95 -9.41 -3.92
CA ALA A 174 8.92 -10.88 -3.92
C ALA A 174 7.52 -11.48 -3.68
N ASP A 175 6.49 -10.63 -3.70
CA ASP A 175 5.11 -11.02 -3.42
C ASP A 175 4.27 -11.06 -4.69
N TYR A 176 3.22 -11.89 -4.69
CA TYR A 176 2.26 -11.96 -5.79
C TYR A 176 0.85 -12.33 -5.32
N PRO A 177 -0.23 -11.81 -5.93
CA PRO A 177 -1.59 -12.20 -5.59
C PRO A 177 -1.92 -13.62 -6.10
N LEU A 178 -2.77 -14.33 -5.35
CA LEU A 178 -3.33 -15.64 -5.70
C LEU A 178 -4.84 -15.57 -5.98
N VAL A 179 -5.38 -14.34 -6.03
CA VAL A 179 -6.78 -14.02 -6.32
C VAL A 179 -6.81 -12.72 -7.13
N THR A 180 -7.86 -12.52 -7.93
CA THR A 180 -8.08 -11.22 -8.58
C THR A 180 -8.50 -10.16 -7.56
N GLN A 181 -8.43 -8.88 -7.93
CA GLN A 181 -8.91 -7.82 -7.04
C GLN A 181 -10.42 -7.91 -6.80
N ASP A 182 -11.21 -8.27 -7.81
CA ASP A 182 -12.65 -8.54 -7.64
C ASP A 182 -12.91 -9.65 -6.61
N ASP A 183 -12.14 -10.74 -6.66
CA ASP A 183 -12.23 -11.83 -5.71
C ASP A 183 -11.93 -11.38 -4.28
N LEU A 184 -10.85 -10.63 -4.09
CA LEU A 184 -10.45 -10.08 -2.79
C LEU A 184 -11.50 -9.10 -2.25
N LEU A 185 -11.93 -8.16 -3.10
CA LEU A 185 -12.94 -7.16 -2.76
C LEU A 185 -14.26 -7.82 -2.37
N HIS A 186 -14.73 -8.80 -3.16
CA HIS A 186 -15.96 -9.52 -2.86
C HIS A 186 -15.86 -10.32 -1.56
N ALA A 187 -14.77 -11.06 -1.33
CA ALA A 187 -14.57 -11.83 -0.11
C ALA A 187 -14.59 -10.94 1.15
N PHE A 188 -13.94 -9.77 1.08
CA PHE A 188 -13.85 -8.85 2.22
C PHE A 188 -15.06 -7.92 2.39
N SER A 189 -16.01 -7.86 1.44
CA SER A 189 -17.29 -7.15 1.62
C SER A 189 -18.10 -7.63 2.82
N TYR A 190 -17.88 -8.88 3.24
CA TYR A 190 -18.60 -9.54 4.34
C TYR A 190 -17.78 -9.61 5.63
N VAL A 191 -16.58 -9.04 5.63
CA VAL A 191 -15.67 -9.03 6.78
C VAL A 191 -15.87 -7.73 7.55
N PRO A 192 -16.04 -7.75 8.88
CA PRO A 192 -16.06 -6.52 9.67
C PRO A 192 -14.75 -5.74 9.50
N LYS A 193 -14.88 -4.46 9.12
CA LYS A 193 -13.77 -3.59 8.67
C LYS A 193 -12.76 -3.23 9.76
N ASP A 194 -13.11 -3.47 11.02
CA ASP A 194 -12.29 -3.26 12.20
C ASP A 194 -11.38 -4.45 12.52
N LEU A 195 -11.56 -5.59 11.84
CA LEU A 195 -10.71 -6.77 12.01
C LEU A 195 -9.33 -6.59 11.36
N ASN A 196 -8.33 -7.19 12.00
CA ASN A 196 -6.94 -7.22 11.58
C ASN A 196 -6.52 -8.67 11.39
N PHE A 197 -5.87 -9.00 10.29
CA PHE A 197 -5.31 -10.32 10.03
C PHE A 197 -3.83 -10.30 10.41
N ILE A 198 -3.55 -10.72 11.64
CA ILE A 198 -2.24 -10.69 12.25
C ILE A 198 -1.99 -12.06 12.86
N GLU A 199 -1.17 -12.86 12.17
CA GLU A 199 -0.66 -14.10 12.74
C GLU A 199 0.27 -13.78 13.92
N HIS A 200 0.01 -14.38 15.08
CA HIS A 200 0.77 -14.16 16.30
C HIS A 200 0.70 -15.35 17.25
N LYS A 201 1.77 -15.51 18.02
CA LYS A 201 1.86 -16.39 19.20
C LYS A 201 2.70 -15.71 20.28
N PRO A 202 2.48 -16.04 21.57
CA PRO A 202 3.36 -15.57 22.63
C PRO A 202 4.81 -15.94 22.32
N ASP A 203 5.70 -14.97 22.49
CA ASP A 203 7.12 -15.21 22.34
C ASP A 203 7.65 -16.03 23.52
N SER A 204 8.40 -17.09 23.21
CA SER A 204 8.97 -18.04 24.17
C SER A 204 10.45 -17.82 24.43
N GLU A 205 11.10 -16.91 23.71
CA GLU A 205 12.50 -16.56 23.94
C GLU A 205 12.63 -15.82 25.28
N THR A 206 13.70 -16.13 26.02
CA THR A 206 13.97 -15.47 27.32
C THR A 206 14.86 -14.25 27.15
N HIS A 207 15.65 -14.21 26.09
CA HIS A 207 16.57 -13.15 25.77
C HIS A 207 16.62 -12.96 24.26
N HIS A 208 16.79 -11.71 23.83
CA HIS A 208 16.94 -11.36 22.42
C HIS A 208 18.29 -10.73 22.15
N VAL A 209 18.81 -10.97 20.95
CA VAL A 209 20.06 -10.37 20.49
C VAL A 209 19.86 -8.88 20.29
N VAL A 210 20.83 -8.09 20.74
CA VAL A 210 20.85 -6.65 20.51
C VAL A 210 21.54 -6.36 19.17
N VAL A 211 20.84 -5.65 18.30
CA VAL A 211 21.36 -5.23 16.99
C VAL A 211 21.37 -3.72 16.86
N LEU A 212 22.29 -3.18 16.08
CA LEU A 212 22.30 -1.77 15.69
C LEU A 212 21.83 -1.67 14.25
N ASP A 213 20.66 -1.06 14.06
CA ASP A 213 20.16 -0.71 12.75
C ASP A 213 20.62 0.70 12.35
N GLN A 214 21.73 0.77 11.62
CA GLN A 214 22.34 2.04 11.20
C GLN A 214 21.44 2.79 10.20
N ASN A 215 20.49 2.12 9.54
CA ASN A 215 19.57 2.72 8.57
C ASN A 215 18.69 3.82 9.20
N LEU A 216 18.45 3.76 10.51
CA LEU A 216 17.73 4.82 11.23
C LEU A 216 18.53 6.14 11.33
N LEU A 217 19.84 6.12 11.08
CA LEU A 217 20.77 7.23 11.35
C LEU A 217 21.45 7.79 10.10
N GLN A 218 21.23 7.17 8.93
CA GLN A 218 21.94 7.52 7.69
C GLN A 218 20.99 7.67 6.50
N ASN A 219 21.54 7.79 5.29
CA ASN A 219 20.78 8.01 4.06
C ASN A 219 20.99 6.92 2.98
N THR A 220 21.71 5.85 3.31
CA THR A 220 21.96 4.68 2.45
C THR A 220 21.64 3.40 3.18
N ASN A 221 21.23 2.35 2.45
CA ASN A 221 21.08 1.02 3.04
C ASN A 221 22.42 0.54 3.62
N ALA A 222 22.38 -0.04 4.82
CA ALA A 222 23.50 -0.79 5.38
C ALA A 222 22.99 -2.02 6.12
N GLU A 223 23.84 -3.02 6.24
CA GLU A 223 23.54 -4.20 7.04
C GLU A 223 23.47 -3.85 8.53
N ILE A 224 22.54 -4.49 9.24
CA ILE A 224 22.51 -4.42 10.71
C ILE A 224 23.81 -4.96 11.31
N SER A 225 24.23 -4.36 12.43
CA SER A 225 25.41 -4.81 13.18
C SER A 225 25.00 -5.53 14.45
N PHE A 226 25.61 -6.68 14.73
CA PHE A 226 25.32 -7.46 15.93
C PHE A 226 26.15 -6.98 17.11
N SER A 227 25.52 -6.84 18.27
CA SER A 227 26.21 -6.66 19.55
C SER A 227 26.44 -8.03 20.21
N SER A 228 27.43 -8.13 21.10
CA SER A 228 27.59 -9.29 21.98
C SER A 228 26.57 -9.32 23.14
N GLY A 229 25.84 -8.22 23.33
CA GLY A 229 24.82 -8.08 24.38
C GLY A 229 23.51 -8.78 24.04
N HIS A 230 22.81 -9.21 25.10
CA HIS A 230 21.45 -9.71 25.04
C HIS A 230 20.54 -8.84 25.88
N ARG A 231 19.27 -8.76 25.51
CA ARG A 231 18.23 -8.07 26.27
C ARG A 231 17.24 -9.09 26.84
N GLU A 232 16.95 -8.97 28.12
CA GLU A 232 15.89 -9.73 28.80
C GLU A 232 14.51 -9.31 28.31
N LYS A 233 13.55 -10.24 28.39
CA LYS A 233 12.15 -9.97 28.06
C LYS A 233 11.61 -8.82 28.93
N PRO A 234 10.84 -7.87 28.37
CA PRO A 234 10.31 -6.75 29.14
C PRO A 234 9.21 -7.21 30.11
N ASP A 235 9.18 -6.61 31.30
CA ASP A 235 8.14 -6.87 32.31
C ASP A 235 6.87 -6.02 32.10
N ALA A 236 6.98 -4.95 31.30
CA ALA A 236 5.91 -3.98 31.10
C ALA A 236 4.83 -4.41 30.09
N PHE A 237 5.13 -5.38 29.23
CA PHE A 237 4.23 -5.89 28.19
C PHE A 237 4.69 -7.29 27.74
N GLU A 238 3.75 -8.07 27.20
CA GLU A 238 4.07 -9.40 26.68
C GLU A 238 4.50 -9.33 25.20
N LEU A 239 5.61 -9.96 24.84
CA LEU A 239 6.03 -10.07 23.45
C LEU A 239 5.24 -11.13 22.70
N PHE A 240 4.82 -10.79 21.50
CA PHE A 240 4.20 -11.71 20.55
C PHE A 240 4.96 -11.67 19.23
N LYS A 241 5.17 -12.85 18.64
CA LYS A 241 5.85 -13.03 17.36
C LYS A 241 4.91 -13.68 16.35
N GLY A 242 5.04 -13.35 15.08
CA GLY A 242 4.37 -14.06 13.99
C GLY A 242 4.85 -13.60 12.63
N SER A 243 3.96 -13.65 11.64
CA SER A 243 4.27 -13.24 10.27
C SER A 243 4.36 -11.72 10.18
N ARG A 244 5.44 -11.18 9.59
CA ARG A 244 5.53 -9.75 9.21
C ARG A 244 4.46 -9.30 8.22
N TRP A 245 3.86 -10.23 7.50
CA TRP A 245 2.85 -9.94 6.50
C TRP A 245 1.48 -9.90 7.16
N THR A 246 0.87 -8.71 7.16
CA THR A 246 -0.39 -8.44 7.86
C THR A 246 -1.37 -7.69 6.95
N ILE A 247 -2.66 -7.84 7.25
CA ILE A 247 -3.72 -6.98 6.70
C ILE A 247 -4.31 -6.20 7.88
N LEU A 248 -4.07 -4.90 7.90
CA LEU A 248 -4.33 -4.06 9.06
C LEU A 248 -5.51 -3.13 8.80
N SER A 249 -6.51 -3.13 9.68
CA SER A 249 -7.61 -2.17 9.61
C SER A 249 -7.08 -0.74 9.72
N ARG A 250 -7.75 0.21 9.08
CA ARG A 250 -7.42 1.64 9.20
C ARG A 250 -7.35 2.09 10.65
N SER A 251 -8.30 1.68 11.48
CA SER A 251 -8.37 2.07 12.89
C SER A 251 -7.15 1.61 13.71
N PHE A 252 -6.61 0.43 13.39
CA PHE A 252 -5.40 -0.09 14.01
C PHE A 252 -4.15 0.65 13.52
N VAL A 253 -4.07 0.92 12.22
CA VAL A 253 -2.97 1.70 11.64
C VAL A 253 -2.94 3.12 12.19
N GLU A 254 -4.09 3.78 12.30
CA GLU A 254 -4.21 5.10 12.95
C GLU A 254 -3.71 5.08 14.39
N HIS A 255 -4.04 4.02 15.14
CA HIS A 255 -3.54 3.84 16.49
C HIS A 255 -2.02 3.66 16.54
N CYS A 256 -1.44 2.86 15.64
CA CYS A 256 0.00 2.66 15.55
C CYS A 256 0.76 3.94 15.20
N VAL A 257 0.20 4.80 14.34
CA VAL A 257 0.84 6.05 13.90
C VAL A 257 0.62 7.19 14.89
N ALA A 258 -0.60 7.37 15.39
CA ALA A 258 -0.93 8.44 16.34
C ALA A 258 -0.46 8.12 17.77
N ALA A 259 -0.38 6.83 18.12
CA ALA A 259 0.04 6.29 19.40
C ALA A 259 -0.57 7.01 20.62
N PRO A 260 -1.91 7.08 20.76
CA PRO A 260 -2.57 7.89 21.79
C PRO A 260 -2.28 7.45 23.23
N ASP A 261 -1.97 6.17 23.45
CA ASP A 261 -1.70 5.55 24.76
C ASP A 261 -0.22 5.24 25.01
N ASN A 262 0.67 5.77 24.16
CA ASN A 262 2.12 5.58 24.16
C ASN A 262 2.64 4.14 23.94
N LEU A 263 1.79 3.10 23.92
CA LEU A 263 2.23 1.71 23.73
C LEU A 263 3.06 1.56 22.46
N ALA A 264 2.54 2.03 21.32
CA ALA A 264 3.25 2.00 20.04
C ALA A 264 4.60 2.74 20.08
N ARG A 265 4.69 3.89 20.78
CA ARG A 265 5.96 4.62 20.95
C ARG A 265 6.97 3.83 21.79
N THR A 266 6.52 3.27 22.92
CA THR A 266 7.35 2.43 23.78
C THR A 266 7.87 1.21 23.03
N LEU A 267 7.03 0.57 22.21
CA LEU A 267 7.45 -0.57 21.40
C LEU A 267 8.43 -0.17 20.30
N LEU A 268 8.26 0.97 19.63
CA LEU A 268 9.26 1.48 18.68
C LEU A 268 10.61 1.73 19.33
N MET A 269 10.63 2.26 20.56
CA MET A 269 11.87 2.42 21.32
C MET A 269 12.48 1.07 21.68
N TYR A 270 11.67 0.11 22.14
CA TYR A 270 12.11 -1.23 22.48
C TYR A 270 12.72 -1.94 21.25
N PHE A 271 12.00 -1.97 20.13
CA PHE A 271 12.41 -2.69 18.92
C PHE A 271 13.51 -2.00 18.12
N SER A 272 13.91 -0.77 18.48
CA SER A 272 14.96 -0.01 17.78
C SER A 272 16.31 -0.75 17.69
N ASN A 273 16.54 -1.72 18.57
CA ASN A 273 17.76 -2.50 18.65
C ASN A 273 17.49 -4.01 18.82
N THR A 274 16.39 -4.51 18.23
CA THR A 274 16.01 -5.93 18.23
C THR A 274 16.03 -6.48 16.81
N LEU A 275 16.34 -7.78 16.66
CA LEU A 275 16.31 -8.47 15.39
C LEU A 275 14.87 -8.79 14.95
N ASP A 276 14.61 -8.68 13.65
CA ASP A 276 13.34 -8.98 12.99
C ASP A 276 12.10 -8.30 13.62
N PRO A 277 12.14 -6.99 13.94
CA PRO A 277 11.06 -6.35 14.68
C PRO A 277 9.72 -6.31 13.93
N ALA A 278 9.72 -6.45 12.60
CA ALA A 278 8.50 -6.59 11.80
C ALA A 278 7.70 -7.86 12.13
N ASP A 279 8.36 -8.90 12.67
CA ASP A 279 7.71 -10.14 13.11
C ASP A 279 7.06 -9.98 14.50
N PHE A 280 7.30 -8.86 15.20
CA PHE A 280 6.84 -8.63 16.57
C PHE A 280 5.97 -7.39 16.78
N TYR A 281 6.24 -6.30 16.06
CA TYR A 281 5.70 -4.98 16.38
C TYR A 281 4.16 -4.94 16.39
N PHE A 282 3.53 -5.33 15.29
CA PHE A 282 2.07 -5.28 15.16
C PHE A 282 1.39 -6.33 16.03
N GLN A 283 2.00 -7.51 16.14
CA GLN A 283 1.55 -8.63 16.97
C GLN A 283 1.50 -8.19 18.45
N THR A 284 2.57 -7.54 18.91
CA THR A 284 2.70 -7.08 20.29
C THR A 284 1.73 -5.93 20.60
N ILE A 285 1.52 -4.97 19.68
CA ILE A 285 0.50 -3.93 19.86
C ILE A 285 -0.90 -4.54 19.95
N ALA A 286 -1.25 -5.43 19.02
CA ALA A 286 -2.58 -6.04 18.95
C ALA A 286 -2.91 -6.82 20.23
N ALA A 287 -1.95 -7.59 20.74
CA ALA A 287 -2.14 -8.41 21.94
C ALA A 287 -2.19 -7.59 23.25
N ASN A 288 -1.41 -6.50 23.35
CA ASN A 288 -1.33 -5.68 24.56
C ASN A 288 -2.33 -4.51 24.58
N SER A 289 -3.05 -4.25 23.49
CA SER A 289 -4.07 -3.21 23.42
C SER A 289 -5.46 -3.77 23.70
N ALA A 290 -6.10 -3.30 24.77
CA ALA A 290 -7.48 -3.69 25.11
C ALA A 290 -8.48 -3.40 23.97
N ARG A 291 -8.21 -2.39 23.15
CA ARG A 291 -9.05 -2.00 22.00
C ARG A 291 -9.05 -3.04 20.87
N PHE A 292 -7.93 -3.73 20.64
CA PHE A 292 -7.74 -4.60 19.46
C PHE A 292 -7.73 -6.09 19.77
N LYS A 293 -7.76 -6.45 21.06
CA LYS A 293 -7.80 -7.84 21.52
C LYS A 293 -8.91 -8.68 20.87
N ASN A 294 -10.09 -8.10 20.64
CA ASN A 294 -11.24 -8.78 20.03
C ASN A 294 -11.37 -8.55 18.52
N SER A 295 -10.46 -7.76 17.93
CA SER A 295 -10.48 -7.44 16.49
C SER A 295 -9.25 -7.99 15.75
N THR A 296 -8.66 -9.06 16.28
CA THR A 296 -7.49 -9.71 15.68
C THR A 296 -7.83 -11.14 15.30
N VAL A 297 -7.71 -11.43 14.00
CA VAL A 297 -7.80 -12.76 13.40
C VAL A 297 -6.39 -13.32 13.28
N ASN A 298 -6.13 -14.45 13.94
CA ASN A 298 -4.80 -15.06 14.02
C ASN A 298 -4.43 -15.84 12.75
N HIS A 299 -4.28 -15.15 11.63
CA HIS A 299 -3.91 -15.72 10.33
C HIS A 299 -3.35 -14.63 9.41
N SER A 300 -2.39 -14.95 8.56
CA SER A 300 -1.76 -13.99 7.62
C SER A 300 -2.43 -13.91 6.25
N VAL A 301 -3.30 -14.86 5.93
CA VAL A 301 -3.98 -15.01 4.61
C VAL A 301 -2.97 -15.11 3.46
N ARG A 302 -1.76 -15.58 3.79
CA ARG A 302 -0.61 -15.59 2.91
C ARG A 302 -0.01 -17.00 2.82
N PHE A 303 0.34 -17.40 1.61
CA PHE A 303 1.13 -18.61 1.36
C PHE A 303 2.63 -18.25 1.34
N VAL A 304 3.45 -19.05 2.03
CA VAL A 304 4.90 -18.88 2.03
C VAL A 304 5.49 -19.79 0.95
N VAL A 305 6.09 -19.19 -0.07
CA VAL A 305 6.72 -19.92 -1.17
C VAL A 305 7.93 -20.69 -0.61
N PRO A 306 8.06 -22.00 -0.89
CA PRO A 306 9.24 -22.76 -0.51
C PRO A 306 10.55 -22.16 -1.06
N PRO A 307 11.70 -22.39 -0.42
CA PRO A 307 12.97 -21.85 -0.88
C PRO A 307 13.34 -22.32 -2.30
N PRO A 308 14.21 -21.58 -3.01
CA PRO A 308 14.67 -21.96 -4.34
C PRO A 308 15.23 -23.38 -4.38
N GLY A 309 14.94 -24.10 -5.47
CA GLY A 309 15.39 -25.49 -5.68
C GLY A 309 14.34 -26.56 -5.37
N VAL A 310 13.24 -26.20 -4.70
CA VAL A 310 12.07 -27.09 -4.58
C VAL A 310 11.18 -26.91 -5.81
N ASP A 311 10.98 -27.99 -6.57
CA ASP A 311 10.19 -27.98 -7.80
C ASP A 311 8.74 -27.48 -7.54
N PRO A 312 8.30 -26.39 -8.20
CA PRO A 312 6.95 -25.84 -8.05
C PRO A 312 5.81 -26.82 -8.21
N ARG A 313 5.99 -27.90 -8.99
CA ARG A 313 4.95 -28.91 -9.21
C ARG A 313 4.46 -29.58 -7.92
N PHE A 314 5.27 -29.61 -6.87
CA PHE A 314 4.90 -30.26 -5.60
C PHE A 314 4.04 -29.38 -4.68
N TRP A 315 3.99 -28.07 -4.92
CA TRP A 315 3.32 -27.14 -4.02
C TRP A 315 2.41 -26.12 -4.72
N TYR A 316 2.47 -26.00 -6.05
CA TYR A 316 1.65 -25.07 -6.82
C TYR A 316 0.15 -25.28 -6.59
N ASP A 317 -0.32 -26.52 -6.66
CA ASP A 317 -1.74 -26.83 -6.47
C ASP A 317 -2.18 -26.52 -5.04
N ALA A 318 -1.32 -26.76 -4.05
CA ALA A 318 -1.59 -26.40 -2.66
C ALA A 318 -1.66 -24.87 -2.46
N MET A 319 -0.78 -24.14 -3.15
CA MET A 319 -0.77 -22.67 -3.13
C MET A 319 -2.06 -22.09 -3.72
N VAL A 320 -2.44 -22.49 -4.94
CA VAL A 320 -3.61 -21.92 -5.65
C VAL A 320 -4.95 -22.38 -5.05
N ASN A 321 -4.99 -23.57 -4.47
CA ASN A 321 -6.21 -24.12 -3.86
C ASN A 321 -6.34 -23.84 -2.34
N GLY A 322 -5.28 -23.32 -1.69
CA GLY A 322 -5.26 -23.09 -0.24
C GLY A 322 -6.11 -21.93 0.26
N GLY A 323 -6.67 -21.10 -0.64
CA GLY A 323 -7.52 -19.96 -0.29
C GLY A 323 -6.78 -18.74 0.24
N ALA A 324 -5.44 -18.74 0.24
CA ALA A 324 -4.64 -17.56 0.53
C ALA A 324 -4.86 -16.47 -0.54
N ALA A 325 -4.79 -15.20 -0.12
CA ALA A 325 -4.94 -14.06 -1.04
C ALA A 325 -3.62 -13.70 -1.75
N PHE A 326 -2.49 -13.94 -1.07
CA PHE A 326 -1.16 -13.62 -1.57
C PHE A 326 -0.19 -14.77 -1.32
N ALA A 327 0.85 -14.84 -2.14
CA ALA A 327 2.05 -15.63 -1.90
C ALA A 327 3.26 -14.71 -1.79
N GLY A 328 4.27 -15.08 -0.99
CA GLY A 328 5.52 -14.32 -0.87
C GLY A 328 6.75 -15.22 -0.91
N GLY A 329 7.86 -14.66 -1.39
CA GLY A 329 9.13 -15.37 -1.53
C GLY A 329 9.48 -15.76 -2.97
N PHE A 330 8.81 -15.17 -3.98
CA PHE A 330 9.19 -15.37 -5.36
C PHE A 330 10.57 -14.75 -5.62
N GLY A 331 11.53 -15.56 -6.08
CA GLY A 331 12.79 -15.08 -6.64
C GLY A 331 12.59 -14.48 -8.02
N ASP A 332 13.58 -14.58 -8.91
CA ASP A 332 13.46 -14.16 -10.32
C ASP A 332 12.79 -15.26 -11.17
N ASP A 333 11.66 -15.79 -10.68
CA ASP A 333 10.94 -16.91 -11.30
C ASP A 333 9.82 -16.40 -12.22
N ASP A 334 10.22 -15.82 -13.36
CA ASP A 334 9.28 -15.24 -14.33
C ASP A 334 8.29 -16.27 -14.89
N ALA A 335 8.70 -17.54 -15.02
CA ALA A 335 7.84 -18.59 -15.55
C ALA A 335 6.70 -18.94 -14.58
N LEU A 336 7.00 -19.02 -13.28
CA LEU A 336 5.98 -19.28 -12.27
C LEU A 336 5.01 -18.08 -12.13
N LEU A 337 5.54 -16.85 -12.11
CA LEU A 337 4.69 -15.65 -12.08
C LEU A 337 3.80 -15.56 -13.33
N GLN A 338 4.33 -15.92 -14.50
CA GLN A 338 3.57 -15.98 -15.75
C GLN A 338 2.46 -17.02 -15.67
N ARG A 339 2.72 -18.18 -15.07
CA ARG A 339 1.70 -19.20 -14.85
C ARG A 339 0.57 -18.70 -13.94
N ILE A 340 0.89 -17.94 -12.89
CA ILE A 340 -0.14 -17.33 -12.02
C ILE A 340 -0.95 -16.28 -12.79
N ASP A 341 -0.28 -15.45 -13.59
CA ASP A 341 -0.96 -14.47 -14.45
C ASP A 341 -1.97 -15.13 -15.38
N GLU A 342 -1.61 -16.23 -16.02
CA GLU A 342 -2.46 -16.94 -16.99
C GLU A 342 -3.57 -17.77 -16.31
N GLU A 343 -3.21 -18.63 -15.37
CA GLU A 343 -4.12 -19.63 -14.78
C GLU A 343 -5.02 -19.04 -13.69
N VAL A 344 -4.53 -18.06 -12.94
CA VAL A 344 -5.21 -17.52 -11.75
C VAL A 344 -5.81 -16.15 -12.01
N LEU A 345 -5.00 -15.21 -12.50
CA LEU A 345 -5.41 -13.80 -12.63
C LEU A 345 -6.07 -13.50 -13.98
N ARG A 346 -5.82 -14.34 -14.99
CA ARG A 346 -6.18 -14.09 -16.40
C ARG A 346 -5.66 -12.74 -16.88
N ARG A 347 -4.45 -12.37 -16.43
CA ARG A 347 -3.82 -11.09 -16.71
C ARG A 347 -3.05 -11.16 -18.03
N PRO A 348 -3.28 -10.25 -18.98
CA PRO A 348 -2.44 -10.14 -20.18
C PRO A 348 -1.03 -9.65 -19.82
N LEU A 349 0.00 -10.00 -20.61
CA LEU A 349 1.41 -9.67 -20.30
C LEU A 349 1.61 -8.20 -19.93
N ASP A 350 1.09 -7.28 -20.74
CA ASP A 350 1.30 -5.84 -20.60
C ASP A 350 0.12 -5.08 -19.98
N GLY A 351 -0.92 -5.77 -19.48
CA GLY A 351 -2.08 -5.13 -18.88
C GLY A 351 -2.24 -5.35 -17.38
N VAL A 352 -3.17 -4.60 -16.80
CA VAL A 352 -3.66 -4.83 -15.43
C VAL A 352 -4.53 -6.08 -15.36
N THR A 353 -4.66 -6.67 -14.17
CA THR A 353 -5.60 -7.78 -13.95
C THR A 353 -7.03 -7.35 -14.30
N PRO A 354 -7.72 -8.03 -15.24
CA PRO A 354 -9.08 -7.70 -15.59
C PRO A 354 -10.02 -7.84 -14.39
N GLY A 355 -10.93 -6.89 -14.24
CA GLY A 355 -12.02 -6.92 -13.25
C GLY A 355 -13.34 -6.48 -13.89
N GLU A 356 -14.43 -6.58 -13.14
CA GLU A 356 -15.75 -6.19 -13.66
C GLU A 356 -15.82 -4.67 -13.96
N TRP A 357 -14.99 -3.89 -13.27
CA TRP A 357 -14.85 -2.44 -13.45
C TRP A 357 -14.36 -2.00 -14.84
N CYS A 358 -13.78 -2.88 -15.66
CA CYS A 358 -13.26 -2.50 -16.98
C CYS A 358 -13.87 -3.24 -18.18
N LYS A 359 -15.01 -3.91 -17.96
CA LYS A 359 -15.80 -4.46 -19.06
C LYS A 359 -16.51 -3.34 -19.81
N GLY A 360 -16.30 -3.27 -21.12
CA GLY A 360 -17.04 -2.36 -21.99
C GLY A 360 -18.55 -2.70 -22.04
N PRO A 361 -19.38 -1.78 -22.55
CA PRO A 361 -20.84 -1.94 -22.61
C PRO A 361 -21.32 -3.19 -23.36
N ASP A 362 -20.52 -3.70 -24.30
CA ASP A 362 -20.83 -4.90 -25.11
C ASP A 362 -20.30 -6.21 -24.51
N GLY A 363 -19.64 -6.17 -23.36
CA GLY A 363 -19.15 -7.37 -22.66
C GLY A 363 -18.06 -8.16 -23.38
N GLU A 364 -17.47 -7.61 -24.45
CA GLU A 364 -16.35 -8.22 -25.16
C GLU A 364 -15.10 -8.28 -24.26
N GLU A 365 -14.38 -9.40 -24.33
CA GLU A 365 -13.07 -9.62 -23.71
C GLU A 365 -12.00 -8.78 -24.43
N GLY A 366 -12.11 -7.45 -24.36
CA GLY A 366 -11.17 -6.49 -24.90
C GLY A 366 -10.16 -5.99 -23.87
N GLU A 367 -9.23 -5.11 -24.31
CA GLU A 367 -8.34 -4.37 -23.42
C GLU A 367 -9.16 -3.63 -22.35
N CYS A 368 -8.72 -3.75 -21.09
CA CYS A 368 -9.38 -3.20 -19.91
C CYS A 368 -9.55 -1.67 -20.07
N SER A 369 -10.73 -1.27 -20.55
CA SER A 369 -11.03 0.12 -20.92
C SER A 369 -11.30 0.97 -19.69
N VAL A 370 -10.82 2.21 -19.70
CA VAL A 370 -11.02 3.13 -18.60
C VAL A 370 -12.45 3.69 -18.64
N GLY A 371 -13.08 3.89 -17.47
CA GLY A 371 -14.42 4.48 -17.37
C GLY A 371 -15.58 3.57 -16.91
N GLY A 372 -15.32 2.32 -16.48
CA GLY A 372 -16.38 1.47 -15.91
C GLY A 372 -16.65 1.69 -14.41
N ASP A 373 -17.52 0.87 -13.81
CA ASP A 373 -17.94 1.02 -12.41
C ASP A 373 -16.97 0.40 -11.42
N ILE A 374 -16.29 1.24 -10.63
CA ILE A 374 -15.31 0.79 -9.62
C ILE A 374 -15.96 0.07 -8.43
N ASN A 375 -17.28 0.05 -8.36
CA ASN A 375 -18.05 -0.68 -7.35
C ASN A 375 -18.50 -2.06 -7.85
N ALA A 376 -18.44 -2.32 -9.16
CA ALA A 376 -18.77 -3.61 -9.73
C ALA A 376 -17.63 -4.59 -9.44
N VAL A 377 -17.94 -5.66 -8.71
CA VAL A 377 -17.00 -6.74 -8.38
C VAL A 377 -17.67 -8.07 -8.66
N ARG A 378 -16.95 -9.00 -9.30
CA ARG A 378 -17.44 -10.35 -9.58
C ARG A 378 -16.61 -11.41 -8.86
N GLN A 379 -17.28 -12.24 -8.06
CA GLN A 379 -16.63 -13.40 -7.43
C GLN A 379 -16.36 -14.52 -8.44
N GLY A 380 -15.12 -14.97 -8.50
CA GLY A 380 -14.63 -16.15 -9.19
C GLY A 380 -14.41 -17.36 -8.25
N ALA A 381 -13.73 -18.39 -8.76
CA ALA A 381 -13.48 -19.62 -8.01
C ALA A 381 -12.46 -19.41 -6.87
N ALA A 382 -11.42 -18.61 -7.10
CA ALA A 382 -10.41 -18.32 -6.09
C ALA A 382 -11.00 -17.44 -4.97
N GLY A 383 -11.83 -16.45 -5.31
CA GLY A 383 -12.58 -15.66 -4.34
C GLY A 383 -13.56 -16.44 -3.48
N ARG A 384 -14.16 -17.53 -3.99
CA ARG A 384 -14.96 -18.45 -3.16
C ARG A 384 -14.13 -19.21 -2.13
N ARG A 385 -12.93 -19.66 -2.51
CA ARG A 385 -12.00 -20.32 -1.58
C ARG A 385 -11.51 -19.34 -0.50
N LEU A 386 -11.15 -18.13 -0.90
CA LEU A 386 -10.76 -17.07 0.02
C LEU A 386 -11.91 -16.71 0.98
N ALA A 387 -13.12 -16.51 0.46
CA ALA A 387 -14.29 -16.21 1.29
C ALA A 387 -14.58 -17.34 2.30
N SER A 388 -14.46 -18.60 1.89
CA SER A 388 -14.60 -19.76 2.77
C SER A 388 -13.54 -19.78 3.88
N LEU A 389 -12.27 -19.55 3.53
CA LEU A 389 -11.17 -19.44 4.49
C LEU A 389 -11.45 -18.34 5.51
N VAL A 390 -11.76 -17.13 5.04
CA VAL A 390 -11.98 -15.97 5.90
C VAL A 390 -13.21 -16.15 6.78
N ALA A 391 -14.31 -16.69 6.26
CA ALA A 391 -15.51 -16.97 7.07
C ALA A 391 -15.20 -17.97 8.20
N GLY A 392 -14.44 -19.03 7.91
CA GLY A 392 -13.99 -20.00 8.91
C GLY A 392 -13.09 -19.37 9.99
N LEU A 393 -12.25 -18.40 9.63
CA LEU A 393 -11.36 -17.70 10.56
C LEU A 393 -12.10 -16.69 11.45
N VAL A 394 -13.11 -16.00 10.92
CA VAL A 394 -13.90 -14.99 11.65
C VAL A 394 -15.01 -15.63 12.50
N GLY A 395 -15.32 -16.91 12.27
CA GLY A 395 -16.38 -17.63 12.99
C GLY A 395 -17.79 -17.29 12.49
N THR A 396 -17.91 -16.72 11.29
CA THR A 396 -19.19 -16.51 10.60
C THR A 396 -19.57 -17.78 9.84
N ALA A 397 -20.85 -18.17 9.86
CA ALA A 397 -21.33 -19.32 9.08
C ALA A 397 -20.91 -19.22 7.60
N PRO A 398 -20.59 -20.34 6.90
CA PRO A 398 -20.27 -20.31 5.48
C PRO A 398 -21.36 -19.60 4.70
N CYS A 399 -20.99 -18.67 3.83
CA CYS A 399 -21.93 -17.85 3.05
C CYS A 399 -22.96 -18.74 2.31
N GLU A 400 -24.23 -18.71 2.73
CA GLU A 400 -25.33 -19.49 2.11
C GLU A 400 -25.58 -19.10 0.63
N GLY A 401 -25.08 -17.94 0.18
CA GLY A 401 -25.15 -17.47 -1.21
C GLY A 401 -23.97 -17.91 -2.11
N CYS A 402 -22.93 -18.55 -1.59
CA CYS A 402 -21.76 -18.97 -2.39
C CYS A 402 -21.96 -20.29 -3.17
N ASN A 403 -23.11 -20.95 -2.98
CA ASN A 403 -23.41 -22.27 -3.57
C ASN A 403 -24.44 -22.25 -4.71
N SER A 404 -25.01 -21.12 -5.10
CA SER A 404 -26.02 -21.08 -6.16
C SER A 404 -25.52 -20.32 -7.38
N VAL A 405 -25.15 -21.06 -8.44
CA VAL A 405 -25.72 -20.98 -9.81
C VAL A 405 -25.12 -22.13 -10.64
N GLY A 406 -25.96 -23.05 -11.14
CA GLY A 406 -25.60 -23.91 -12.27
C GLY A 406 -26.15 -25.35 -12.31
N ALA A 407 -27.48 -25.55 -12.33
CA ALA A 407 -28.07 -26.70 -13.01
C ALA A 407 -29.41 -26.28 -13.66
N PRO A 408 -29.62 -26.48 -14.97
CA PRO A 408 -30.85 -26.09 -15.65
C PRO A 408 -31.90 -27.21 -15.66
N VAL A 409 -33.16 -26.81 -15.45
CA VAL A 409 -34.44 -27.37 -15.99
C VAL A 409 -34.79 -28.82 -15.62
N SER A 410 -35.93 -29.08 -14.97
CA SER A 410 -37.21 -29.26 -15.70
C SER A 410 -38.46 -29.19 -14.80
N PRO A 411 -39.60 -28.72 -15.35
CA PRO A 411 -40.88 -28.73 -14.67
C PRO A 411 -41.59 -30.06 -14.89
N SER A 412 -42.19 -30.61 -13.85
CA SER A 412 -43.31 -31.54 -14.02
C SER A 412 -44.41 -31.17 -13.03
N SER A 413 -45.48 -30.64 -13.60
CA SER A 413 -46.85 -30.65 -13.09
C SER A 413 -47.61 -31.76 -13.87
N PRO A 414 -48.80 -32.21 -13.45
CA PRO A 414 -49.67 -31.68 -12.39
C PRO A 414 -49.80 -32.56 -11.15
#